data_AF-A0A9Q0HT14-F1
#
_entry.id   AF-A0A9Q0HT14-F1
#
_cell.length_a   1.000
_cell.length_b   1.000
_cell.length_c   1.000
_cell.angle_alpha   90.00
_cell.angle_beta   90.00
_cell.angle_gamma   90.00
#
_symmetry.space_group_name_H-M   'P 1'
#
loop_
_entity.id
_entity.type
_entity.pdbx_description
1 polymer ?
#
loop_
_entity_poly.entity_id
_entity_poly.type
_entity_poly.pdbx_seq_one_letter_code
_entity_poly.pdbx_strand_id
1 'polypeptide(L)'
;MACCCKEREQESTDLFTPLSSPYIASPSPPPLTLSPMNSNFTALSSGDLLQSILERLPPRDLARSSCVCRLWRAVASDRAMLERAFAGPWGVKRVVGTPSSTAFWRCSSLTRFAISHRLSRGDTVAGLALKYSVQVMEIKRLNNMMSDHGIYSRQRLLIPITKPELLSGATCYIELDEHAKREVAVLYVDGGGPSDESDCQAGINIKDRRKKRILDSVRRSLHVDDGTAEYYLSAANGDPRAAMMQYSEDLRWEQQNTQM
;
A
#
# COMPACT_ATOMS: atom_id res chain seq x y z
N MET A 1 -5.03 0.68 -60.48
CA MET A 1 -4.43 2.00 -60.69
C MET A 1 -3.17 2.09 -59.85
N ALA A 2 -2.03 2.20 -60.52
CA ALA A 2 -0.75 2.53 -59.93
C ALA A 2 -0.56 4.06 -59.87
N CYS A 3 0.28 4.52 -58.94
CA CYS A 3 1.03 5.78 -58.97
C CYS A 3 2.18 5.56 -57.96
N CYS A 4 3.43 5.22 -58.31
CA CYS A 4 4.37 5.66 -59.34
C CYS A 4 4.98 7.06 -59.07
N CYS A 5 6.24 7.07 -58.61
CA CYS A 5 7.31 8.07 -58.84
C CYS A 5 8.63 7.34 -58.50
N LYS A 6 9.27 6.62 -59.45
CA LYS A 6 10.34 7.04 -60.39
C LYS A 6 11.65 7.49 -59.72
N GLU A 7 12.74 6.77 -60.00
CA GLU A 7 13.93 7.23 -60.77
C GLU A 7 14.90 6.03 -60.99
N ARG A 8 15.07 5.60 -62.25
CA ARG A 8 16.23 5.76 -63.18
C ARG A 8 17.45 4.88 -62.82
N GLU A 9 17.62 3.73 -63.48
CA GLU A 9 18.38 3.48 -64.73
C GLU A 9 19.92 3.60 -64.59
N GLN A 10 20.63 2.46 -64.70
CA GLN A 10 21.63 2.27 -65.76
C GLN A 10 22.15 0.83 -65.86
N GLU A 11 22.20 0.40 -67.11
CA GLU A 11 22.58 -0.88 -67.67
C GLU A 11 24.09 -0.87 -68.00
N SER A 12 24.79 -1.98 -67.79
CA SER A 12 25.95 -2.34 -68.62
C SER A 12 26.21 -3.83 -68.54
N THR A 13 26.15 -4.45 -69.72
CA THR A 13 26.49 -5.83 -70.02
C THR A 13 28.01 -6.04 -69.88
N ASP A 14 28.44 -7.27 -69.56
CA ASP A 14 29.22 -8.09 -70.48
C ASP A 14 29.69 -9.41 -69.83
N LEU A 15 29.27 -10.51 -70.48
CA LEU A 15 30.04 -11.71 -70.85
C LEU A 15 31.11 -12.23 -69.88
N PHE A 16 30.93 -13.46 -69.37
CA PHE A 16 31.88 -14.59 -69.48
C PHE A 16 31.34 -15.83 -68.72
N THR A 17 31.01 -16.89 -69.44
CA THR A 17 31.02 -18.30 -68.99
C THR A 17 32.32 -18.96 -69.47
N PRO A 18 32.68 -20.21 -69.10
CA PRO A 18 32.35 -21.06 -67.94
C PRO A 18 33.61 -21.73 -67.33
N LEU A 19 33.51 -22.47 -66.22
CA LEU A 19 34.01 -23.86 -66.12
C LEU A 19 33.74 -24.46 -64.74
N SER A 20 33.07 -25.61 -64.75
CA SER A 20 32.89 -26.51 -63.61
C SER A 20 34.23 -27.15 -63.21
N SER A 21 34.49 -27.27 -61.92
CA SER A 21 35.43 -28.27 -61.37
C SER A 21 34.87 -28.81 -60.05
N PRO A 22 34.76 -30.14 -59.88
CA PRO A 22 34.23 -30.74 -58.66
C PRO A 22 35.38 -30.93 -57.67
N TYR A 23 35.57 -29.99 -56.74
CA TYR A 23 36.46 -30.22 -55.61
C TYR A 23 35.69 -30.93 -54.51
N ILE A 24 36.08 -32.18 -54.27
CA ILE A 24 35.66 -33.00 -53.13
C ILE A 24 36.15 -32.27 -51.86
N ALA A 25 35.27 -31.50 -51.23
CA ALA A 25 35.51 -30.96 -49.91
C ALA A 25 35.00 -31.97 -48.88
N SER A 26 35.92 -32.54 -48.11
CA SER A 26 35.64 -33.24 -46.86
C SER A 26 34.65 -32.44 -45.99
N PRO A 27 33.67 -33.07 -45.32
CA PRO A 27 32.72 -32.35 -44.49
C PRO A 27 33.48 -31.74 -43.30
N SER A 28 33.64 -30.42 -43.31
CA SER A 28 33.97 -29.66 -42.11
C SER A 28 32.96 -30.02 -41.02
N PRO A 29 33.39 -30.22 -39.75
CA PRO A 29 32.43 -30.43 -38.67
C PRO A 29 31.44 -29.28 -38.68
N PRO A 30 30.12 -29.53 -38.56
CA PRO A 30 29.15 -28.46 -38.58
C PRO A 30 29.54 -27.45 -37.51
N PRO A 31 29.49 -26.14 -37.80
CA PRO A 31 29.73 -25.15 -36.77
C PRO A 31 28.77 -25.48 -35.62
N LEU A 32 29.30 -25.62 -34.42
CA LEU A 32 28.53 -25.79 -33.18
C LEU A 32 27.79 -24.48 -32.87
N THR A 33 27.04 -23.96 -33.84
CA THR A 33 26.10 -22.88 -33.66
C THR A 33 24.91 -23.51 -32.95
N LEU A 34 25.05 -23.69 -31.65
CA LEU A 34 23.93 -23.97 -30.77
C LEU A 34 22.90 -22.87 -31.02
N SER A 35 21.74 -23.23 -31.56
CA SER A 35 20.61 -22.30 -31.66
C SER A 35 20.42 -21.64 -30.30
N PRO A 36 20.20 -20.31 -30.22
CA PRO A 36 20.11 -19.60 -28.94
C PRO A 36 19.02 -20.15 -28.01
N MET A 37 18.05 -20.91 -28.56
CA MET A 37 17.02 -21.62 -27.80
C MET A 37 17.44 -22.97 -27.20
N ASN A 38 18.52 -23.59 -27.66
CA ASN A 38 19.01 -24.91 -27.20
C ASN A 38 20.33 -24.83 -26.45
N SER A 39 20.82 -23.61 -26.17
CA SER A 39 21.90 -23.41 -25.21
C SER A 39 21.33 -23.69 -23.83
N ASN A 40 21.60 -24.87 -23.26
CA ASN A 40 21.51 -25.10 -21.82
C ASN A 40 22.50 -24.13 -21.15
N PHE A 41 22.08 -22.87 -20.97
CA PHE A 41 22.89 -21.85 -20.35
C PHE A 41 22.83 -22.09 -18.84
N THR A 42 23.57 -23.11 -18.41
CA THR A 42 23.65 -23.60 -17.03
C THR A 42 24.01 -22.49 -16.03
N ALA A 43 24.67 -21.43 -16.50
CA ALA A 43 24.95 -20.24 -15.70
C ALA A 43 23.68 -19.56 -15.17
N LEU A 44 22.56 -19.57 -15.91
CA LEU A 44 21.25 -19.05 -15.43
C LEU A 44 20.44 -20.10 -14.66
N SER A 45 20.96 -21.33 -14.52
CA SER A 45 20.38 -22.35 -13.62
C SER A 45 20.79 -22.13 -12.16
N SER A 46 21.86 -21.37 -11.92
CA SER A 46 22.24 -20.98 -10.57
C SER A 46 21.29 -19.89 -10.04
N GLY A 47 20.71 -20.12 -8.86
CA GLY A 47 19.77 -19.20 -8.23
C GLY A 47 20.43 -17.85 -7.90
N ASP A 48 21.68 -17.86 -7.44
CA ASP A 48 22.40 -16.66 -6.99
C ASP A 48 22.76 -15.70 -8.13
N LEU A 49 23.21 -16.23 -9.29
CA LEU A 49 23.47 -15.39 -10.46
C LEU A 49 22.17 -14.84 -11.02
N LEU A 50 21.14 -15.67 -11.10
CA LEU A 50 19.82 -15.21 -11.52
C LEU A 50 19.28 -14.12 -10.59
N GLN A 51 19.48 -14.27 -9.28
CA GLN A 51 19.11 -13.27 -8.29
C GLN A 51 19.85 -11.95 -8.53
N SER A 52 21.16 -12.00 -8.73
CA SER A 52 22.02 -10.83 -8.99
C SER A 52 21.64 -10.08 -10.27
N ILE A 53 21.15 -10.80 -11.28
CA ILE A 53 20.66 -10.21 -12.54
C ILE A 53 19.30 -9.56 -12.32
N LEU A 54 18.34 -10.30 -11.75
CA LEU A 54 16.97 -9.84 -11.58
C LEU A 54 16.84 -8.67 -10.61
N GLU A 55 17.74 -8.55 -9.63
CA GLU A 55 17.80 -7.42 -8.69
C GLU A 55 18.01 -6.06 -9.39
N ARG A 56 18.61 -6.04 -10.58
CA ARG A 56 18.83 -4.80 -11.34
C ARG A 56 17.61 -4.36 -12.15
N LEU A 57 16.55 -5.16 -12.19
CA LEU A 57 15.35 -4.88 -12.98
C LEU A 57 14.33 -4.08 -12.16
N PRO A 58 13.59 -3.15 -12.80
CA PRO A 58 12.47 -2.50 -12.14
C PRO A 58 11.34 -3.52 -11.85
N PRO A 59 10.47 -3.26 -10.85
CA PRO A 59 9.44 -4.23 -10.44
C PRO A 59 8.49 -4.70 -11.55
N ARG A 60 8.26 -3.87 -12.57
CA ARG A 60 7.44 -4.23 -13.74
C ARG A 60 8.10 -5.34 -14.58
N ASP A 61 9.41 -5.25 -14.79
CA ASP A 61 10.14 -6.24 -15.56
C ASP A 61 10.42 -7.49 -14.74
N LEU A 62 10.61 -7.34 -13.42
CA LEU A 62 10.68 -8.48 -12.51
C LEU A 62 9.41 -9.34 -12.55
N ALA A 63 8.23 -8.70 -12.59
CA ALA A 63 6.97 -9.40 -12.76
C ALA A 63 6.89 -10.17 -14.09
N ARG A 64 7.44 -9.62 -15.17
CA ARG A 64 7.51 -10.31 -16.48
C ARG A 64 8.48 -11.49 -16.45
N SER A 65 9.63 -11.32 -15.81
CA SER A 65 10.63 -12.38 -15.61
C SER A 65 10.05 -13.58 -14.85
N SER A 66 9.11 -13.36 -13.92
CA SER A 66 8.42 -14.45 -13.21
C SER A 66 7.58 -15.39 -14.11
N CYS A 67 7.35 -15.00 -15.36
CA CYS A 67 6.60 -15.79 -16.34
C CYS A 67 7.47 -16.74 -17.18
N VAL A 68 8.80 -16.62 -17.12
CA VAL A 68 9.71 -17.38 -18.00
C VAL A 68 9.73 -18.87 -17.66
N CYS A 69 10.06 -19.21 -16.41
CA CYS A 69 10.06 -20.60 -15.94
C CYS A 69 9.87 -20.66 -14.41
N ARG A 70 9.78 -21.88 -13.85
CA ARG A 70 9.58 -22.08 -12.40
C ARG A 70 10.71 -21.50 -11.55
N LEU A 71 11.96 -21.65 -11.99
CA LEU A 71 13.13 -21.10 -11.29
C LEU A 71 13.07 -19.57 -11.25
N TRP A 72 12.81 -18.93 -12.39
CA TRP A 72 12.66 -17.48 -12.47
C TRP A 72 11.49 -16.98 -11.67
N ARG A 73 10.36 -17.71 -11.65
CA ARG A 73 9.24 -17.39 -10.77
C ARG A 73 9.64 -17.43 -9.31
N ALA A 74 10.34 -18.48 -8.88
CA ALA A 74 10.76 -18.65 -7.49
C ALA A 74 11.66 -17.50 -7.04
N VAL A 75 12.65 -17.14 -7.87
CA VAL A 75 13.58 -16.04 -7.58
C VAL A 75 12.89 -14.67 -7.69
N ALA A 76 12.15 -14.41 -8.78
CA ALA A 76 11.50 -13.11 -9.02
C ALA A 76 10.32 -12.79 -8.10
N SER A 77 9.69 -13.84 -7.53
CA SER A 77 8.59 -13.68 -6.57
C SER A 77 9.08 -13.71 -5.12
N ASP A 78 10.38 -13.88 -4.91
CA ASP A 78 10.96 -13.84 -3.57
C ASP A 78 10.70 -12.47 -2.91
N ARG A 79 10.38 -12.50 -1.62
CA ARG A 79 10.01 -11.32 -0.87
C ARG A 79 11.17 -10.33 -0.77
N ALA A 80 12.38 -10.81 -0.44
CA ALA A 80 13.53 -9.93 -0.29
C ALA A 80 13.91 -9.27 -1.63
N MET A 81 13.70 -9.98 -2.74
CA MET A 81 13.86 -9.39 -4.07
C MET A 81 12.82 -8.29 -4.35
N LEU A 82 11.55 -8.55 -4.08
CA LEU A 82 10.46 -7.59 -4.29
C LEU A 82 10.64 -6.33 -3.42
N GLU A 83 11.02 -6.51 -2.15
CA GLU A 83 11.30 -5.41 -1.23
C GLU A 83 12.45 -4.53 -1.72
N ARG A 84 13.57 -5.12 -2.14
CA ARG A 84 14.72 -4.37 -2.69
C ARG A 84 14.36 -3.64 -3.97
N ALA A 85 13.66 -4.29 -4.90
CA ALA A 85 13.25 -3.66 -6.15
C ALA A 85 12.22 -2.53 -5.93
N PHE A 86 11.38 -2.64 -4.92
CA PHE A 86 10.43 -1.60 -4.52
C PHE A 86 11.14 -0.43 -3.80
N ALA A 87 12.06 -0.70 -2.88
CA ALA A 87 12.73 0.30 -2.06
C ALA A 87 13.90 1.02 -2.77
N GLY A 88 14.62 0.30 -3.63
CA GLY A 88 15.85 0.75 -4.29
C GLY A 88 15.72 2.08 -5.03
N PRO A 89 14.70 2.27 -5.90
CA PRO A 89 14.53 3.52 -6.64
C PRO A 89 14.34 4.77 -5.76
N TRP A 90 13.89 4.58 -4.52
CA TRP A 90 13.55 5.67 -3.59
C TRP A 90 14.56 5.81 -2.44
N GLY A 91 15.57 4.93 -2.37
CA GLY A 91 16.54 4.92 -1.27
C GLY A 91 15.95 4.56 0.10
N VAL A 92 14.80 3.86 0.13
CA VAL A 92 14.15 3.47 1.38
C VAL A 92 15.00 2.41 2.09
N LYS A 93 15.33 2.65 3.36
CA LYS A 93 16.22 1.75 4.13
C LYS A 93 15.55 0.42 4.46
N ARG A 94 14.28 0.49 4.87
CA ARG A 94 13.53 -0.69 5.33
C ARG A 94 12.04 -0.51 5.08
N VAL A 95 11.41 -1.59 4.63
CA VAL A 95 9.95 -1.68 4.51
C VAL A 95 9.48 -2.75 5.50
N VAL A 96 8.59 -2.36 6.40
CA VAL A 96 8.06 -3.22 7.47
C VAL A 96 6.61 -3.57 7.16
N GLY A 97 6.21 -4.81 7.41
CA GLY A 97 4.84 -5.27 7.22
C GLY A 97 4.63 -6.07 5.93
N THR A 98 3.56 -6.84 5.90
CA THR A 98 3.21 -7.73 4.78
C THR A 98 1.98 -7.21 4.07
N PRO A 99 2.04 -6.87 2.78
CA PRO A 99 0.83 -6.52 2.03
C PRO A 99 -0.06 -7.75 1.86
N SER A 100 -1.37 -7.54 1.76
CA SER A 100 -2.35 -8.58 1.48
C SER A 100 -2.18 -9.19 0.09
N SER A 101 -1.61 -8.44 -0.86
CA SER A 101 -1.36 -8.90 -2.22
C SER A 101 0.06 -8.60 -2.69
N THR A 102 0.67 -9.57 -3.39
CA THR A 102 1.97 -9.38 -4.06
C THR A 102 1.92 -8.35 -5.18
N ALA A 103 0.71 -7.99 -5.65
CA ALA A 103 0.52 -6.92 -6.63
C ALA A 103 0.99 -5.56 -6.09
N PHE A 104 1.02 -5.37 -4.77
CA PHE A 104 1.54 -4.15 -4.12
C PHE A 104 2.95 -3.83 -4.61
N TRP A 105 3.84 -4.83 -4.61
CA TRP A 105 5.26 -4.69 -4.97
C TRP A 105 5.49 -4.41 -6.45
N ARG A 106 4.56 -4.79 -7.32
CA ARG A 106 4.72 -4.67 -8.79
C ARG A 106 4.61 -3.22 -9.27
N CYS A 107 4.07 -2.32 -8.45
CA CYS A 107 3.89 -0.91 -8.80
C CYS A 107 4.84 -0.04 -7.97
N SER A 108 6.06 0.18 -8.49
CA SER A 108 6.99 1.17 -7.90
C SER A 108 6.63 2.57 -8.40
N SER A 109 5.58 3.13 -7.80
CA SER A 109 5.16 4.51 -8.01
C SER A 109 5.20 5.24 -6.68
N LEU A 110 5.62 6.51 -6.71
CA LEU A 110 5.61 7.38 -5.53
C LEU A 110 4.21 7.48 -4.89
N THR A 111 3.15 7.26 -5.68
CA THR A 111 1.75 7.21 -5.20
C THR A 111 1.43 6.05 -4.26
N ARG A 112 2.34 5.07 -4.12
CA ARG A 112 2.26 4.00 -3.11
C ARG A 112 2.75 4.45 -1.75
N PHE A 113 3.50 5.55 -1.69
CA PHE A 113 4.00 6.10 -0.45
C PHE A 113 3.16 7.27 0.02
N ALA A 114 2.97 7.37 1.33
CA ALA A 114 2.31 8.51 1.95
C ALA A 114 2.92 8.80 3.31
N ILE A 115 2.86 10.06 3.72
CA ILE A 115 3.16 10.46 5.09
C ILE A 115 1.89 10.30 5.92
N SER A 116 1.97 9.62 7.07
CA SER A 116 0.89 9.62 8.05
C SER A 116 1.01 10.85 8.92
N HIS A 117 0.07 11.80 8.76
CA HIS A 117 -0.02 12.98 9.61
C HIS A 117 -1.17 12.79 10.62
N ARG A 118 -0.84 12.84 11.92
CA ARG A 118 -1.83 12.79 12.99
C ARG A 118 -2.55 14.13 13.13
N LEU A 119 -3.88 14.10 13.13
CA LEU A 119 -4.70 15.30 13.15
C LEU A 119 -4.75 15.92 14.55
N SER A 120 -4.47 17.22 14.62
CA SER A 120 -4.55 18.05 15.81
C SER A 120 -5.73 19.03 15.75
N ARG A 121 -6.14 19.58 16.89
CA ARG A 121 -7.19 20.62 16.93
C ARG A 121 -6.72 21.84 16.14
N GLY A 122 -7.49 22.23 15.12
CA GLY A 122 -7.15 23.34 14.22
C GLY A 122 -6.56 22.91 12.88
N ASP A 123 -6.24 21.62 12.70
CA ASP A 123 -5.81 21.11 11.40
C ASP A 123 -6.96 21.21 10.39
N THR A 124 -6.64 21.71 9.20
CA THR A 124 -7.54 21.77 8.05
C THR A 124 -6.87 21.13 6.84
N VAL A 125 -7.65 20.57 5.92
CA VAL A 125 -7.08 19.94 4.72
C VAL A 125 -6.24 20.95 3.91
N ALA A 126 -6.71 22.20 3.82
CA ALA A 126 -5.98 23.28 3.17
C ALA A 126 -4.69 23.67 3.93
N GLY A 127 -4.74 23.76 5.26
CA GLY A 127 -3.55 24.03 6.08
C GLY A 127 -2.49 22.93 5.93
N LEU A 128 -2.91 21.66 5.91
CA LEU A 128 -2.00 20.54 5.69
C LEU A 128 -1.43 20.51 4.27
N ALA A 129 -2.26 20.81 3.26
CA ALA A 129 -1.82 20.96 1.88
C ALA A 129 -0.67 21.98 1.76
N LEU A 130 -0.82 23.14 2.41
CA LEU A 130 0.23 24.16 2.46
C LEU A 130 1.47 23.70 3.21
N LYS A 131 1.31 23.12 4.40
CA LYS A 131 2.42 22.61 5.24
C LYS A 131 3.31 21.62 4.49
N TYR A 132 2.70 20.69 3.75
CA TYR A 132 3.43 19.64 3.03
C TYR A 132 3.71 20.00 1.56
N SER A 133 3.31 21.19 1.10
CA SER A 133 3.44 21.61 -0.31
C SER A 133 2.78 20.63 -1.29
N VAL A 134 1.54 20.22 -1.00
CA VAL A 134 0.75 19.28 -1.81
C VAL A 134 -0.59 19.93 -2.16
N GLN A 135 -1.24 19.47 -3.23
CA GLN A 135 -2.57 19.94 -3.59
C GLN A 135 -3.66 19.33 -2.69
N VAL A 136 -4.65 20.13 -2.31
CA VAL A 136 -5.83 19.70 -1.53
C VAL A 136 -6.54 18.52 -2.21
N MET A 137 -6.68 18.58 -3.54
CA MET A 137 -7.32 17.51 -4.31
C MET A 137 -6.58 16.17 -4.20
N GLU A 138 -5.25 16.18 -4.18
CA GLU A 138 -4.45 14.95 -4.06
C GLU A 138 -4.60 14.32 -2.67
N ILE A 139 -4.62 15.13 -1.61
CA ILE A 139 -4.91 14.65 -0.26
C ILE A 139 -6.30 14.02 -0.20
N LYS A 140 -7.31 14.71 -0.74
CA LYS A 140 -8.68 14.21 -0.76
C LYS A 140 -8.81 12.91 -1.53
N ARG A 141 -8.19 12.82 -2.71
CA ARG A 141 -8.18 11.62 -3.56
C ARG A 141 -7.49 10.45 -2.86
N LEU A 142 -6.34 10.68 -2.24
CA LEU A 142 -5.60 9.65 -1.52
C LEU A 142 -6.39 9.07 -0.35
N ASN A 143 -7.16 9.91 0.35
CA ASN A 143 -7.92 9.52 1.54
C ASN A 143 -9.38 9.11 1.26
N ASN A 144 -9.79 9.07 -0.01
CA ASN A 144 -11.19 8.85 -0.41
C ASN A 144 -12.16 9.83 0.26
N MET A 145 -11.85 11.12 0.21
CA MET A 145 -12.66 12.20 0.77
C MET A 145 -13.35 13.01 -0.33
N MET A 146 -14.67 13.14 -0.25
CA MET A 146 -15.45 13.97 -1.17
C MET A 146 -15.50 15.44 -0.72
N SER A 147 -15.59 15.67 0.59
CA SER A 147 -15.68 17.00 1.20
C SER A 147 -14.59 17.22 2.25
N ASP A 148 -14.34 18.48 2.57
CA ASP A 148 -13.28 18.87 3.51
C ASP A 148 -13.68 18.52 4.95
N HIS A 149 -14.97 18.44 5.24
CA HIS A 149 -15.52 18.00 6.53
C HIS A 149 -15.17 16.54 6.89
N GLY A 150 -14.75 15.72 5.91
CA GLY A 150 -14.32 14.34 6.16
C GLY A 150 -13.10 14.22 7.09
N ILE A 151 -12.36 15.32 7.31
CA ILE A 151 -11.23 15.38 8.23
C ILE A 151 -11.64 15.14 9.69
N TYR A 152 -12.83 15.62 10.11
CA TYR A 152 -13.26 15.60 11.51
C TYR A 152 -13.64 14.21 12.02
N SER A 153 -13.86 13.26 11.10
CA SER A 153 -14.19 11.87 11.43
C SER A 153 -12.95 10.98 11.54
N ARG A 154 -11.74 11.52 11.35
CA ARG A 154 -10.48 10.76 11.25
C ARG A 154 -9.49 11.19 12.33
N GLN A 155 -8.57 10.29 12.67
CA GLN A 155 -7.50 10.56 13.63
C GLN A 155 -6.18 10.93 12.96
N ARG A 156 -5.97 10.38 11.76
CA ARG A 156 -4.81 10.66 10.91
C ARG A 156 -5.27 10.85 9.47
N LEU A 157 -4.41 11.49 8.68
CA LEU A 157 -4.62 11.71 7.27
C LEU A 157 -3.36 11.31 6.50
N LEU A 158 -3.55 10.62 5.39
CA LEU A 158 -2.45 10.24 4.50
C LEU A 158 -2.10 11.42 3.59
N ILE A 159 -0.87 11.87 3.62
CA ILE A 159 -0.39 12.97 2.78
C ILE A 159 0.45 12.41 1.64
N PRO A 160 0.15 12.73 0.37
CA PRO A 160 0.96 12.26 -0.76
C PRO A 160 2.39 12.77 -0.67
N ILE A 161 3.36 11.90 -0.97
CA ILE A 161 4.75 12.32 -1.09
C ILE A 161 4.98 12.83 -2.51
N THR A 162 5.43 14.08 -2.63
CA THR A 162 5.82 14.69 -3.91
C THR A 162 7.32 14.71 -4.10
N LYS A 163 8.08 14.79 -3.00
CA LYS A 163 9.55 14.84 -3.00
C LYS A 163 10.12 13.47 -2.61
N PRO A 164 10.83 12.77 -3.51
CA PRO A 164 11.37 11.44 -3.23
C PRO A 164 12.48 11.47 -2.17
N GLU A 165 13.13 12.61 -1.96
CA GLU A 165 14.17 12.81 -0.96
C GLU A 165 13.72 12.48 0.47
N LEU A 166 12.42 12.64 0.76
CA LEU A 166 11.82 12.31 2.06
C LEU A 166 11.82 10.79 2.35
N LEU A 167 12.00 9.96 1.33
CA LEU A 167 12.05 8.50 1.45
C LEU A 167 13.48 7.97 1.66
N SER A 168 14.49 8.78 1.34
CA SER A 168 15.89 8.36 1.43
C SER A 168 16.28 8.06 2.88
N GLY A 169 16.73 6.84 3.14
CA GLY A 169 17.09 6.37 4.48
C GLY A 169 15.90 6.10 5.42
N ALA A 170 14.67 6.33 4.96
CA ALA A 170 13.48 6.22 5.79
C ALA A 170 13.07 4.75 6.02
N THR A 171 12.29 4.52 7.10
CA THR A 171 11.58 3.25 7.31
C THR A 171 10.11 3.45 6.99
N CYS A 172 9.57 2.63 6.08
CA CYS A 172 8.16 2.67 5.70
C CYS A 172 7.42 1.46 6.27
N TYR A 173 6.14 1.64 6.60
CA TYR A 173 5.27 0.59 7.13
C TYR A 173 4.14 0.33 6.13
N ILE A 174 3.98 -0.92 5.71
CA ILE A 174 2.88 -1.32 4.83
C ILE A 174 1.65 -1.52 5.69
N GLU A 175 0.65 -0.67 5.46
CA GLU A 175 -0.61 -0.68 6.19
C GLU A 175 -1.78 -0.58 5.22
N LEU A 176 -2.88 -1.23 5.58
CA LEU A 176 -4.19 -1.05 4.95
C LEU A 176 -4.93 0.06 5.72
N ASP A 177 -5.14 1.21 5.08
CA ASP A 177 -5.86 2.29 5.75
C ASP A 177 -7.38 2.05 5.74
N GLU A 178 -7.99 2.09 6.92
CA GLU A 178 -9.40 1.77 7.11
C GLU A 178 -10.34 2.71 6.36
N HIS A 179 -9.98 3.99 6.23
CA HIS A 179 -10.85 4.98 5.65
C HIS A 179 -10.58 5.18 4.15
N ALA A 180 -9.31 5.13 3.73
CA ALA A 180 -8.93 5.20 2.32
C ALA A 180 -9.15 3.89 1.56
N LYS A 181 -9.34 2.76 2.27
CA LYS A 181 -9.58 1.42 1.71
C LYS A 181 -8.50 0.99 0.72
N ARG A 182 -7.25 1.37 0.98
CA ARG A 182 -6.10 1.03 0.14
C ARG A 182 -4.86 0.71 0.97
N GLU A 183 -4.02 -0.14 0.40
CA GLU A 183 -2.68 -0.40 0.94
C GLU A 183 -1.72 0.71 0.54
N VAL A 184 -0.95 1.18 1.50
CA VAL A 184 0.02 2.28 1.34
C VAL A 184 1.26 1.96 2.16
N ALA A 185 2.43 2.30 1.62
CA ALA A 185 3.66 2.38 2.38
C ALA A 185 3.69 3.73 3.12
N VAL A 186 3.44 3.67 4.42
CA VAL A 186 3.30 4.83 5.28
C VAL A 186 4.64 5.21 5.91
N LEU A 187 4.97 6.50 5.85
CA LEU A 187 6.06 7.12 6.56
C LEU A 187 5.53 7.88 7.78
N TYR A 188 6.09 7.59 8.95
CA TYR A 188 5.82 8.31 10.19
C TYR A 188 6.92 9.34 10.42
N VAL A 189 6.59 10.63 10.36
CA VAL A 189 7.57 11.73 10.50
C VAL A 189 8.07 11.84 11.94
N ASP A 190 7.23 11.46 12.91
CA ASP A 190 7.53 11.60 14.34
C ASP A 190 8.35 10.42 14.91
N GLY A 191 8.88 9.54 14.05
CA GLY A 191 9.72 8.41 14.46
C GLY A 191 8.99 7.27 15.19
N GLY A 192 7.75 7.49 15.63
CA GLY A 192 6.87 6.47 16.18
C GLY A 192 6.37 5.53 15.09
N GLY A 193 6.87 4.28 15.09
CA GLY A 193 6.21 3.21 14.36
C GLY A 193 4.89 2.83 15.04
N PRO A 194 4.01 2.06 14.37
CA PRO A 194 2.74 1.61 14.95
C PRO A 194 2.89 0.78 16.24
N SER A 195 4.11 0.30 16.55
CA SER A 195 4.45 -0.44 17.77
C SER A 195 4.88 0.43 18.96
N ASP A 196 5.23 1.70 18.76
CA ASP A 196 5.55 2.64 19.86
C ASP A 196 4.31 3.36 20.40
N GLU A 197 3.12 3.03 19.89
CA GLU A 197 1.84 3.54 20.41
C GLU A 197 1.44 2.85 21.72
N SER A 198 2.25 3.00 22.78
CA SER A 198 1.78 2.88 24.17
C SER A 198 1.21 4.18 24.72
N ASP A 199 1.24 5.28 23.97
CA ASP A 199 0.66 6.56 24.40
C ASP A 199 -0.24 7.17 23.32
N CYS A 200 -1.48 6.66 23.23
CA CYS A 200 -2.73 7.43 23.29
C CYS A 200 -3.91 6.62 22.74
N GLN A 201 -4.74 6.10 23.65
CA GLN A 201 -6.04 5.51 23.30
C GLN A 201 -6.99 6.57 22.71
N ALA A 202 -6.90 6.87 21.42
CA ALA A 202 -7.88 7.68 20.69
C ALA A 202 -8.80 6.83 19.79
N GLY A 203 -8.35 5.64 19.36
CA GLY A 203 -9.06 4.71 18.47
C GLY A 203 -10.32 4.05 19.03
N ILE A 204 -10.29 3.62 20.30
CA ILE A 204 -11.43 2.98 20.98
C ILE A 204 -12.55 4.01 21.29
N ASN A 205 -12.26 5.29 21.08
CA ASN A 205 -12.90 6.40 21.78
C ASN A 205 -14.20 6.93 21.13
N ILE A 206 -14.69 6.47 19.97
CA ILE A 206 -16.00 6.96 19.44
C ILE A 206 -17.17 6.23 20.10
N LYS A 207 -17.14 4.90 20.14
CA LYS A 207 -18.12 4.10 20.86
C LYS A 207 -18.04 4.40 22.35
N ASP A 208 -16.82 4.53 22.89
CA ASP A 208 -16.62 4.89 24.30
C ASP A 208 -17.03 6.33 24.59
N ARG A 209 -16.79 7.32 23.72
CA ARG A 209 -17.31 8.69 23.93
C ARG A 209 -18.82 8.73 23.91
N ARG A 210 -19.45 8.00 22.99
CA ARG A 210 -20.92 7.93 22.93
C ARG A 210 -21.48 7.24 24.18
N LYS A 211 -20.89 6.12 24.60
CA LYS A 211 -21.24 5.41 25.83
C LYS A 211 -21.04 6.29 27.07
N LYS A 212 -19.90 6.97 27.19
CA LYS A 212 -19.61 7.94 28.27
C LYS A 212 -20.60 9.10 28.31
N ARG A 213 -20.98 9.65 27.15
CA ARG A 213 -22.02 10.71 27.09
C ARG A 213 -23.38 10.25 27.59
N ILE A 214 -23.78 9.02 27.25
CA ILE A 214 -25.06 8.44 27.71
C ILE A 214 -24.99 8.20 29.23
N LEU A 215 -23.91 7.60 29.71
CA LEU A 215 -23.64 7.35 31.12
C LEU A 215 -23.63 8.64 31.95
N ASP A 216 -22.91 9.67 31.49
CA ASP A 216 -22.90 10.99 32.10
C ASP A 216 -24.30 11.63 32.14
N SER A 217 -25.12 11.41 31.12
CA SER A 217 -26.49 11.92 31.07
C SER A 217 -27.37 11.23 32.10
N VAL A 218 -27.28 9.90 32.21
CA VAL A 218 -28.07 9.10 33.16
C VAL A 218 -27.64 9.41 34.58
N ARG A 219 -26.34 9.48 34.86
CA ARG A 219 -25.78 9.87 36.15
C ARG A 219 -26.32 11.21 36.65
N ARG A 220 -26.30 12.24 35.79
CA ARG A 220 -26.83 13.58 36.14
C ARG A 220 -28.34 13.57 36.35
N SER A 221 -29.07 12.74 35.61
CA SER A 221 -30.53 12.64 35.72
C SER A 221 -30.94 11.95 37.03
N LEU A 222 -30.29 10.83 37.35
CA LEU A 222 -30.60 10.02 38.52
C LEU A 222 -29.97 10.56 39.83
N HIS A 223 -28.99 11.46 39.74
CA HIS A 223 -28.22 12.00 40.87
C HIS A 223 -27.51 10.90 41.68
N VAL A 224 -26.90 9.93 40.99
CA VAL A 224 -26.24 8.76 41.60
C VAL A 224 -24.76 8.71 41.20
N ASP A 225 -23.98 7.84 41.84
CA ASP A 225 -22.58 7.57 41.50
C ASP A 225 -22.43 6.86 40.14
N ASP A 226 -21.19 6.86 39.64
CA ASP A 226 -20.83 6.26 38.34
C ASP A 226 -21.15 4.75 38.29
N GLY A 227 -20.94 4.03 39.40
CA GLY A 227 -21.16 2.58 39.46
C GLY A 227 -22.64 2.22 39.38
N THR A 228 -23.49 2.95 40.10
CA THR A 228 -24.94 2.74 40.05
C THR A 228 -25.52 3.12 38.70
N ALA A 229 -25.06 4.22 38.09
CA ALA A 229 -25.50 4.60 36.75
C ALA A 229 -25.09 3.54 35.70
N GLU A 230 -23.90 2.95 35.81
CA GLU A 230 -23.45 1.85 34.95
C GLU A 230 -24.30 0.59 35.09
N TYR A 231 -24.66 0.22 36.33
CA TYR A 231 -25.51 -0.93 36.61
C TYR A 231 -26.83 -0.85 35.86
N TYR A 232 -27.60 0.22 36.03
CA TYR A 232 -28.90 0.39 35.36
C TYR A 232 -28.78 0.51 33.84
N LEU A 233 -27.71 1.15 33.34
CA LEU A 233 -27.43 1.18 31.89
C LEU A 233 -27.17 -0.22 31.33
N SER A 234 -26.46 -1.06 32.08
CA SER A 234 -26.14 -2.43 31.69
C SER A 234 -27.37 -3.32 31.72
N ALA A 235 -28.23 -3.19 32.75
CA ALA A 235 -29.50 -3.89 32.86
C ALA A 235 -30.46 -3.54 31.72
N ALA A 236 -30.41 -2.28 31.26
CA ALA A 236 -31.24 -1.76 30.17
C ALA A 236 -30.63 -1.94 28.76
N ASN A 237 -29.59 -2.76 28.59
CA ASN A 237 -28.88 -2.95 27.31
C ASN A 237 -28.42 -1.64 26.63
N GLY A 238 -28.14 -0.60 27.42
CA GLY A 238 -27.67 0.70 26.95
C GLY A 238 -28.75 1.71 26.56
N ASP A 239 -30.04 1.46 26.81
CA ASP A 239 -31.10 2.47 26.65
C ASP A 239 -31.24 3.34 27.92
N PRO A 240 -30.95 4.65 27.85
CA PRO A 240 -31.03 5.52 29.03
C PRO A 240 -32.45 5.65 29.60
N ARG A 241 -33.51 5.54 28.78
CA ARG A 241 -34.89 5.71 29.28
C ARG A 241 -35.34 4.52 30.11
N ALA A 242 -35.06 3.32 29.63
CA ALA A 242 -35.35 2.09 30.37
C ALA A 242 -34.54 2.04 31.69
N ALA A 243 -33.27 2.46 31.68
CA ALA A 243 -32.46 2.56 32.88
C ALA A 243 -33.08 3.50 33.95
N MET A 244 -33.53 4.69 33.54
CA MET A 244 -34.18 5.64 34.46
C MET A 244 -35.53 5.13 34.99
N MET A 245 -36.27 4.40 34.16
CA MET A 245 -37.55 3.80 34.56
C MET A 245 -37.34 2.75 35.64
N GLN A 246 -36.41 1.82 35.45
CA GLN A 246 -36.11 0.77 36.45
C GLN A 246 -35.68 1.36 37.78
N TYR A 247 -34.77 2.34 37.77
CA TYR A 247 -34.37 3.02 39.00
C TYR A 247 -35.55 3.70 39.72
N SER A 248 -36.49 4.29 38.98
CA SER A 248 -37.67 4.91 39.57
C SER A 248 -38.66 3.91 40.17
N GLU A 249 -38.71 2.68 39.65
CA GLU A 249 -39.52 1.59 40.20
C GLU A 249 -38.91 1.06 41.50
N ASP A 250 -37.59 0.88 41.54
CA ASP A 250 -36.86 0.45 42.74
C ASP A 250 -37.03 1.47 43.88
N LEU A 251 -36.90 2.77 43.59
CA LEU A 251 -37.15 3.85 44.55
C LEU A 251 -38.56 3.82 45.12
N ARG A 252 -39.58 3.55 44.29
CA ARG A 252 -40.97 3.45 44.74
C ARG A 252 -41.17 2.25 45.65
N TRP A 253 -40.54 1.12 45.34
CA TRP A 253 -40.58 -0.08 46.15
C TRP A 253 -39.97 0.15 47.54
N GLU A 254 -38.80 0.79 47.60
CA GLU A 254 -38.16 1.14 48.88
C GLU A 254 -39.03 2.07 49.74
N GLN A 255 -39.64 3.09 49.13
CA GLN A 255 -40.53 4.03 49.83
C GLN A 255 -41.77 3.33 50.42
N GLN A 256 -42.36 2.39 49.67
CA GLN A 256 -43.54 1.66 50.12
C GLN A 256 -43.22 0.66 51.25
N ASN A 257 -42.04 0.03 51.19
CA ASN A 257 -41.59 -0.90 52.22
C ASN A 257 -41.09 -0.20 53.50
N THR A 258 -40.69 1.06 53.43
CA THR A 258 -40.24 1.84 54.59
C THR A 258 -41.41 2.45 55.38
N GLN A 259 -42.62 2.48 54.80
CA GLN A 259 -43.84 3.01 55.43
C GLN A 259 -44.72 1.96 56.13
N MET A 260 -44.30 0.70 56.14
CA MET A 260 -44.91 -0.39 56.93
C MET A 260 -43.98 -0.81 58.07
#